data_AF-A0A5J4L4K1-F1
#
_entry.id   AF-A0A5J4L4K1-F1
#
_cell.length_a   1.000
_cell.length_b   1.000
_cell.length_c   1.000
_cell.angle_alpha   90.00
_cell.angle_beta   90.00
_cell.angle_gamma   90.00
#
_symmetry.space_group_name_H-M   'P 1'
#
loop_
_entity.id
_entity.type
_entity.pdbx_description
1 polymer ?
#
loop_
_entity_poly.entity_id
_entity_poly.type
_entity_poly.pdbx_seq_one_letter_code
_entity_poly.pdbx_strand_id
1 'polypeptide(L)'
;MLKLIIEASKKDEELSRLLERAKEYAEVYLLAKRRQKGCDGMGEMASLKDEFKGIFDELLAYCKSKGYIKDNLSYDIDVVADEVVKW
;
A
#
# COMPACT_ATOMS: atom_id res chain seq x y z
N MET A 1 -1.40 -5.44 11.00
CA MET A 1 -0.13 -5.05 10.36
C MET A 1 -0.04 -3.54 10.22
N LEU A 2 -0.95 -2.92 9.45
CA LEU A 2 -0.91 -1.49 9.15
C LEU A 2 -0.81 -0.58 10.37
N LYS A 3 -1.55 -0.89 11.45
CA LYS A 3 -1.47 -0.12 12.71
C LYS A 3 -0.05 -0.01 13.28
N LEU A 4 0.74 -1.10 13.23
CA LEU A 4 2.13 -1.09 13.72
C LEU A 4 3.01 -0.19 12.84
N ILE A 5 2.79 -0.25 11.53
CA ILE A 5 3.50 0.57 10.53
C ILE A 5 3.18 2.04 10.75
N ILE A 6 1.91 2.38 10.95
CA ILE A 6 1.42 3.73 11.27
C ILE A 6 1.99 4.25 12.60
N GLU A 7 2.10 3.40 13.62
CA GLU A 7 2.67 3.83 14.89
C GLU A 7 4.19 4.02 14.80
N ALA A 8 4.88 3.19 14.02
CA ALA A 8 6.30 3.34 13.75
C ALA A 8 6.59 4.59 12.90
N SER A 9 5.76 4.91 11.91
CA SER A 9 5.97 6.06 11.01
C SER A 9 5.94 7.41 11.74
N LYS A 10 5.22 7.51 12.88
CA LYS A 10 5.22 8.71 13.72
C LYS A 10 6.60 9.08 14.28
N LYS A 11 7.54 8.13 14.31
CA LYS A 11 8.89 8.32 14.85
C LYS A 11 9.99 8.08 13.82
N ASP A 12 9.64 7.58 12.63
CA ASP A 12 10.55 7.26 11.54
C ASP A 12 10.10 8.04 10.29
N GLU A 13 10.84 9.10 9.97
CA GLU A 13 10.51 10.01 8.87
C GLU A 13 10.54 9.31 7.50
N GLU A 14 11.47 8.38 7.31
CA GLU A 14 11.59 7.62 6.06
C GLU A 14 10.37 6.69 5.89
N LEU A 15 9.94 6.04 6.99
CA LEU A 15 8.72 5.25 6.98
C LEU A 15 7.47 6.10 6.75
N SER A 16 7.42 7.33 7.28
CA SER A 16 6.33 8.26 6.98
C SER A 16 6.25 8.56 5.49
N ARG A 17 7.37 8.89 4.86
CA ARG A 17 7.43 9.16 3.41
C ARG A 17 7.01 7.96 2.57
N LEU A 18 7.46 6.76 2.94
CA LEU A 18 7.06 5.52 2.28
C LEU A 18 5.55 5.26 2.42
N LEU A 19 4.98 5.53 3.60
CA LEU A 19 3.56 5.37 3.87
C LEU A 19 2.70 6.38 3.11
N GLU A 20 3.14 7.63 3.01
CA GLU A 20 2.49 8.67 2.19
C GLU A 20 2.48 8.28 0.71
N ARG A 21 3.62 7.83 0.19
CA ARG A 21 3.73 7.34 -1.20
C ARG A 21 2.81 6.13 -1.43
N ALA A 22 2.78 5.17 -0.50
CA ALA A 22 1.88 4.02 -0.60
C ALA A 22 0.40 4.46 -0.65
N LYS A 23 0.03 5.51 0.10
CA LYS A 23 -1.32 6.08 0.10
C LYS A 23 -1.69 6.68 -1.25
N GLU A 24 -0.82 7.48 -1.85
CA GLU A 24 -1.05 8.08 -3.17
C GLU A 24 -1.35 7.02 -4.24
N TYR A 25 -0.52 5.97 -4.29
CA TYR A 25 -0.72 4.86 -5.24
C TYR A 25 -1.99 4.04 -4.92
N ALA A 26 -2.30 3.83 -3.64
CA ALA A 26 -3.54 3.17 -3.23
C ALA A 26 -4.78 3.95 -3.66
N GLU A 27 -4.77 5.28 -3.56
CA GLU A 27 -5.88 6.14 -4.01
C GLU A 27 -6.10 6.02 -5.51
N VAL A 28 -5.03 6.11 -6.32
CA VAL A 28 -5.12 5.97 -7.78
C VAL A 28 -5.65 4.58 -8.15
N TYR A 29 -5.13 3.52 -7.51
CA TYR A 29 -5.59 2.15 -7.69
C TYR A 29 -7.08 1.98 -7.37
N LEU A 30 -7.53 2.46 -6.22
CA LEU A 30 -8.93 2.35 -5.80
C LEU A 30 -9.87 3.17 -6.69
N LEU A 31 -9.43 4.34 -7.17
CA LEU A 31 -10.17 5.15 -8.13
C LEU A 31 -10.35 4.41 -9.46
N ALA A 32 -9.28 3.82 -9.99
CA ALA A 32 -9.33 3.01 -11.21
C ALA A 32 -10.23 1.78 -11.02
N LYS A 33 -10.12 1.08 -9.88
CA LYS A 33 -10.97 -0.06 -9.51
C LYS A 33 -12.45 0.29 -9.48
N ARG A 34 -12.81 1.46 -8.95
CA ARG A 34 -14.20 1.94 -8.92
C ARG A 34 -14.71 2.26 -10.33
N ARG A 35 -13.87 2.82 -11.20
CA ARG A 35 -14.19 3.18 -12.59
C ARG A 35 -14.31 1.96 -13.53
N GLN A 36 -13.53 0.91 -13.29
CA GLN A 36 -13.54 -0.30 -14.10
C GLN A 36 -14.89 -1.04 -14.09
N LYS A 37 -15.75 -0.82 -13.08
CA LYS A 37 -17.09 -1.41 -13.04
C LYS A 37 -18.01 -1.04 -14.23
N GLY A 38 -17.58 -0.17 -15.15
CA GLY A 38 -18.31 0.16 -16.36
C GLY A 38 -17.50 0.32 -17.66
N CYS A 39 -16.20 -0.02 -17.71
CA CYS A 39 -15.36 0.18 -18.91
C CYS A 39 -14.26 -0.88 -19.05
N ASP A 40 -13.88 -1.21 -20.30
CA ASP A 40 -12.93 -2.27 -20.74
C ASP A 40 -11.45 -1.99 -20.38
N GLY A 41 -11.19 -1.29 -19.26
CA GLY A 41 -9.85 -0.88 -18.80
C GLY A 41 -9.13 -1.96 -17.98
N MET A 42 -9.16 -3.23 -18.41
CA MET A 42 -8.62 -4.35 -17.63
C MET A 42 -7.10 -4.30 -17.46
N GLY A 43 -6.38 -3.86 -18.50
CA GLY A 43 -4.92 -3.76 -18.50
C GLY A 43 -4.37 -2.62 -17.63
N GLU A 44 -4.98 -1.43 -17.67
CA GLU A 44 -4.55 -0.27 -16.87
C GLU A 44 -4.72 -0.53 -15.36
N MET A 45 -5.80 -1.21 -14.96
CA MET A 45 -6.02 -1.56 -13.57
C MET A 45 -4.99 -2.58 -13.04
N ALA A 46 -4.61 -3.56 -13.87
CA ALA A 46 -3.60 -4.54 -13.49
C ALA A 46 -2.24 -3.85 -13.24
N SER A 47 -1.84 -2.92 -14.11
CA SER A 47 -0.62 -2.14 -13.92
C SER A 47 -0.64 -1.32 -12.63
N LEU A 48 -1.74 -0.61 -12.34
CA LEU A 48 -1.87 0.18 -11.10
C LEU A 48 -1.85 -0.70 -9.84
N LYS A 49 -2.40 -1.92 -9.92
CA LYS A 49 -2.34 -2.90 -8.84
C LYS A 49 -0.90 -3.33 -8.56
N ASP A 50 -0.14 -3.65 -9.61
CA ASP A 50 1.27 -4.03 -9.51
C ASP A 50 2.14 -2.87 -9.01
N GLU A 51 1.90 -1.64 -9.48
CA GLU A 51 2.61 -0.45 -8.98
C GLU A 51 2.37 -0.25 -7.49
N PHE A 52 1.11 -0.24 -7.04
CA PHE A 52 0.80 -0.12 -5.62
C PHE A 52 1.41 -1.26 -4.80
N LYS A 53 1.34 -2.50 -5.30
CA LYS A 53 1.97 -3.65 -4.65
C LYS A 53 3.48 -3.46 -4.51
N GLY A 54 4.18 -3.00 -5.54
CA GLY A 54 5.61 -2.74 -5.50
C GLY A 54 6.00 -1.71 -4.45
N ILE A 55 5.26 -0.59 -4.36
CA ILE A 55 5.49 0.42 -3.32
C ILE A 55 5.22 -0.15 -1.92
N PHE A 56 4.16 -0.95 -1.77
CA PHE A 56 3.84 -1.55 -0.49
C PHE A 56 4.87 -2.61 -0.07
N ASP A 57 5.39 -3.40 -1.00
CA ASP A 57 6.48 -4.35 -0.77
C ASP A 57 7.77 -3.63 -0.33
N GLU A 58 8.10 -2.48 -0.93
CA GLU A 58 9.22 -1.62 -0.50
C GLU A 58 9.05 -1.15 0.95
N LEU A 59 7.85 -0.68 1.29
CA LEU A 59 7.50 -0.28 2.66
C LEU A 59 7.62 -1.45 3.65
N LEU A 60 7.12 -2.64 3.29
CA LEU A 60 7.24 -3.83 4.14
C LEU A 60 8.69 -4.26 4.31
N ALA A 61 9.49 -4.22 3.25
CA ALA A 61 10.92 -4.52 3.30
C ALA A 61 11.66 -3.56 4.24
N TYR A 62 11.34 -2.26 4.19
CA TYR A 62 11.86 -1.28 5.13
C TYR A 62 11.46 -1.60 6.57
N CYS A 63 10.18 -1.85 6.83
CA CYS A 63 9.70 -2.22 8.16
C CYS A 63 10.35 -3.50 8.70
N LYS A 64 10.59 -4.51 7.85
CA LYS A 64 11.32 -5.73 8.21
C LYS A 64 12.76 -5.43 8.56
N SER A 65 13.46 -4.63 7.74
CA SER A 65 14.85 -4.25 8.00
C SER A 65 15.03 -3.50 9.32
N LYS A 66 14.01 -2.73 9.75
CA LYS A 66 14.00 -2.02 11.03
C LYS A 66 13.47 -2.85 12.21
N GLY A 67 12.97 -4.06 11.95
CA GLY A 67 12.39 -4.93 12.97
C GLY A 67 11.00 -4.50 13.48
N TYR A 68 10.30 -3.62 12.74
CA TYR A 68 8.95 -3.18 13.11
C TYR A 68 7.90 -4.28 12.90
N ILE A 69 8.14 -5.19 11.96
CA ILE A 69 7.23 -6.28 11.62
C ILE A 69 7.98 -7.61 11.45
N LYS A 70 7.24 -8.72 11.55
CA LYS A 70 7.78 -10.09 11.39
C LYS A 70 7.78 -10.52 9.92
N ASP A 71 8.59 -11.52 9.59
CA ASP A 71 8.87 -11.91 8.19
C ASP A 71 7.68 -12.55 7.45
N ASN A 72 6.82 -13.29 8.15
CA ASN A 72 5.66 -13.98 7.57
C ASN A 72 4.38 -13.16 7.70
N LEU A 73 4.16 -12.27 6.75
CA LEU A 73 2.93 -11.48 6.65
C LEU A 73 2.24 -11.78 5.32
N SER A 74 1.10 -12.48 5.39
CA SER A 74 0.16 -12.57 4.28
C SER A 74 -0.74 -11.35 4.31
N TYR A 75 -0.91 -10.68 3.17
CA TYR A 75 -1.83 -9.56 3.03
C TYR A 75 -2.57 -9.63 1.70
N ASP A 76 -3.80 -9.12 1.73
CA ASP A 76 -4.59 -8.89 0.53
C ASP A 76 -4.40 -7.43 0.11
N ILE A 77 -3.94 -7.21 -1.12
CA ILE A 77 -3.59 -5.88 -1.62
C ILE A 77 -4.83 -4.98 -1.72
N ASP A 78 -6.02 -5.54 -1.95
CA ASP A 78 -7.26 -4.78 -2.03
C ASP A 78 -7.71 -4.30 -0.64
N VAL A 79 -7.55 -5.14 0.37
CA VAL A 79 -7.80 -4.78 1.78
C VAL A 79 -6.80 -3.73 2.24
N VAL A 80 -5.51 -3.93 1.96
CA VAL A 80 -4.45 -2.99 2.34
C VAL A 80 -4.67 -1.63 1.69
N ALA A 81 -5.00 -1.58 0.40
CA ALA A 81 -5.27 -0.31 -0.29
C ALA A 81 -6.38 0.49 0.42
N ASP A 82 -7.47 -0.19 0.79
CA ASP A 82 -8.59 0.43 1.50
C ASP A 82 -8.21 0.89 2.91
N GLU A 83 -7.44 0.09 3.65
CA GLU A 83 -6.96 0.44 4.99
C GLU A 83 -5.96 1.62 4.97
N VAL A 84 -5.02 1.67 4.03
CA VAL A 84 -4.01 2.73 3.90
C VAL A 84 -4.67 4.07 3.57
N VAL A 85 -5.69 4.09 2.71
CA VAL A 85 -6.39 5.32 2.33
C VAL A 85 -7.29 5.86 3.45
N LYS A 86 -7.85 4.96 4.27
CA LYS A 86 -8.75 5.32 5.38
C LYS A 86 -8.04 5.79 6.65
N TRP A 87 -6.73 5.60 6.72
CA TRP A 87 -5.90 6.14 7.78
C TRP A 87 -5.64 7.64 7.58
#